data_AF-T1BMN2-F1
#
_entry.id   AF-T1BMN2-F1
#
_cell.length_a   1.000
_cell.length_b   1.000
_cell.length_c   1.000
_cell.angle_alpha   90.00
_cell.angle_beta   90.00
_cell.angle_gamma   90.00
#
_symmetry.space_group_name_H-M   'P 1'
#
loop_
_entity.id
_entity.type
_entity.pdbx_description
1 polymer ?
#
loop_
_entity_poly.entity_id
_entity_poly.type
_entity_poly.pdbx_seq_one_letter_code
_entity_poly.pdbx_strand_id
1 'polypeptide(L)'
;MQERAYEKRGEQYLLIKSPPASGKSRALMFIALDKLRNQGLQQAIIVVPEKAIGASFHDEPLTKYGFLVDWHVKPKWNLCNAPGGDNGGKVKAVAAFLASADKVLVCTHATFRFAVDQFGVEMFDGRLIAV
;
A
#
# COMPACT_ATOMS: atom_id res chain seq x y z
N MET A 1 17.77 -8.76 -3.09
CA MET A 1 16.65 -8.78 -2.11
C MET A 1 15.32 -8.63 -2.81
N GLN A 2 15.11 -7.56 -3.61
CA GLN A 2 13.87 -7.32 -4.35
C GLN A 2 13.46 -8.51 -5.23
N GLU A 3 14.40 -9.08 -5.99
CA GLU A 3 14.18 -10.29 -6.81
C GLU A 3 13.66 -11.48 -5.99
N ARG A 4 14.35 -11.85 -4.90
CA ARG A 4 13.93 -12.91 -3.98
C ARG A 4 12.54 -12.69 -3.39
N ALA A 5 12.16 -11.44 -3.10
CA ALA A 5 10.82 -11.13 -2.63
C ALA A 5 9.78 -11.30 -3.76
N TYR A 6 10.12 -10.88 -4.97
CA TYR A 6 9.26 -10.98 -6.15
C TYR A 6 9.05 -12.43 -6.62
N GLU A 7 10.03 -13.32 -6.47
CA GLU A 7 9.85 -14.76 -6.70
C GLU A 7 8.73 -15.36 -5.84
N LYS A 8 8.47 -14.77 -4.67
CA LYS A 8 7.42 -15.17 -3.73
C LYS A 8 6.13 -14.36 -3.86
N ARG A 9 5.96 -13.59 -4.93
CA ARG A 9 4.76 -12.75 -5.17
C ARG A 9 3.43 -13.53 -5.22
N GLY A 10 3.46 -14.84 -5.48
CA GLY A 10 2.26 -15.69 -5.51
C GLY A 10 1.70 -16.02 -4.13
N GLU A 11 2.50 -15.89 -3.06
CA GLU A 11 2.09 -16.28 -1.70
C GLU A 11 0.97 -15.38 -1.16
N GLN A 12 0.08 -15.96 -0.35
CA GLN A 12 -0.98 -15.21 0.34
C GLN A 12 -0.40 -14.33 1.45
N TYR A 13 0.56 -14.85 2.21
CA TYR A 13 1.26 -14.15 3.27
C TYR A 13 2.75 -14.17 2.99
N LEU A 14 3.37 -12.99 3.01
CA LEU A 14 4.80 -12.84 2.73
C LEU A 14 5.46 -11.95 3.78
N LEU A 15 6.43 -12.50 4.51
CA LEU A 15 7.27 -11.76 5.44
C LEU A 15 8.61 -11.41 4.79
N ILE A 16 8.84 -10.12 4.54
CA ILE A 16 10.10 -9.63 3.97
C ILE A 16 10.97 -9.07 5.09
N LYS A 17 11.99 -9.84 5.50
CA LYS A 17 13.02 -9.39 6.44
C LYS A 17 14.25 -8.92 5.66
N SER A 18 14.67 -7.68 5.88
CA SER A 18 15.83 -7.10 5.19
C SER A 18 16.54 -6.04 6.05
N PRO A 19 17.84 -5.80 5.83
CA PRO A 19 18.54 -4.67 6.46
C PRO A 19 17.92 -3.32 6.09
N PRO A 20 18.17 -2.25 6.87
CA PRO A 20 17.82 -0.89 6.48
C PRO A 20 18.34 -0.52 5.08
N ALA A 21 17.64 0.38 4.40
CA ALA A 21 18.02 0.92 3.08
C ALA A 21 18.23 -0.12 1.94
N SER A 22 17.74 -1.35 2.09
CA SER A 22 17.89 -2.42 1.08
C SER A 22 16.83 -2.43 -0.03
N GLY A 23 16.01 -1.36 -0.12
CA GLY A 23 14.94 -1.24 -1.12
C GLY A 23 13.66 -2.01 -0.79
N LYS A 24 13.33 -2.15 0.50
CA LYS A 24 12.12 -2.85 0.97
C LYS A 24 10.84 -2.26 0.39
N SER A 25 10.70 -0.93 0.38
CA SER A 25 9.53 -0.25 -0.19
C SER A 25 9.37 -0.55 -1.67
N ARG A 26 10.48 -0.56 -2.43
CA ARG A 26 10.47 -0.94 -3.85
C ARG A 26 10.08 -2.41 -4.07
N ALA A 27 10.58 -3.33 -3.24
CA ALA A 27 10.15 -4.73 -3.28
C ALA A 27 8.64 -4.87 -3.07
N LEU A 28 8.10 -4.14 -2.10
CA LEU A 28 6.67 -4.07 -1.81
C LEU A 28 5.86 -3.49 -2.99
N MET A 29 6.34 -2.43 -3.63
CA MET A 29 5.70 -1.87 -4.84
C MET A 29 5.60 -2.91 -5.96
N PHE A 30 6.67 -3.68 -6.21
CA PHE A 30 6.65 -4.73 -7.24
C PHE A 30 5.62 -5.81 -6.95
N ILE A 31 5.56 -6.28 -5.70
CA ILE A 31 4.58 -7.30 -5.28
C ILE A 31 3.16 -6.72 -5.38
N ALA A 32 2.94 -5.48 -4.93
CA ALA A 32 1.65 -4.83 -5.00
C ALA A 32 1.15 -4.68 -6.43
N LEU A 33 2.01 -4.22 -7.36
CA LEU A 33 1.66 -4.09 -8.77
C LEU A 33 1.33 -5.44 -9.41
N ASP A 34 2.07 -6.51 -9.07
CA ASP A 34 1.78 -7.85 -9.56
C ASP A 34 0.43 -8.37 -9.05
N LYS A 35 0.15 -8.19 -7.75
CA LYS A 35 -1.13 -8.56 -7.14
C LYS A 35 -2.31 -7.84 -7.81
N LEU A 36 -2.16 -6.55 -8.08
CA LEU A 36 -3.17 -5.71 -8.72
C LEU A 36 -3.43 -6.06 -10.20
N ARG A 37 -2.38 -6.40 -10.95
CA ARG A 37 -2.48 -6.59 -12.41
C ARG A 37 -2.65 -8.03 -12.84
N ASN A 38 -2.07 -8.97 -12.10
CA ASN A 38 -1.93 -10.36 -12.52
C ASN A 38 -2.69 -11.34 -11.62
N GLN A 39 -3.11 -10.92 -10.42
CA GLN A 39 -3.74 -11.82 -9.43
C GLN A 39 -5.17 -11.40 -9.04
N GLY A 40 -5.74 -10.42 -9.75
CA GLY A 40 -7.15 -10.04 -9.59
C GLY A 40 -7.48 -9.24 -8.33
N LEU A 41 -6.48 -8.77 -7.56
CA LEU A 41 -6.76 -7.91 -6.41
C LEU A 41 -7.21 -6.52 -6.86
N GLN A 42 -8.19 -5.97 -6.15
CA GLN A 42 -8.85 -4.73 -6.56
C GLN A 42 -7.97 -3.51 -6.29
N GLN A 43 -7.34 -3.49 -5.12
CA GLN A 43 -6.60 -2.37 -4.54
C GLN A 43 -5.46 -2.87 -3.64
N ALA A 44 -4.47 -2.02 -3.41
CA ALA A 44 -3.37 -2.23 -2.47
C ALA A 44 -3.38 -1.12 -1.40
N ILE A 45 -3.25 -1.52 -0.15
CA ILE A 45 -3.27 -0.64 1.02
C ILE A 45 -1.94 -0.79 1.73
N ILE A 46 -1.14 0.27 1.66
CA ILE A 46 0.16 0.36 2.32
C ILE A 46 -0.04 1.01 3.69
N VAL A 47 0.24 0.26 4.74
CA VAL A 47 -0.01 0.61 6.13
C VAL A 47 1.34 0.82 6.79
N VAL A 48 1.72 2.08 7.01
CA VAL A 48 3.04 2.45 7.55
C VAL A 48 2.95 2.80 9.04
N PRO A 49 4.00 2.57 9.85
CA PRO A 49 3.91 2.85 11.28
C PRO A 49 3.82 4.36 11.57
N GLU A 50 4.42 5.20 10.71
CA GLU A 50 4.46 6.64 10.87
C GLU A 50 4.36 7.39 9.54
N LYS A 51 3.87 8.64 9.58
CA LYS A 51 3.67 9.48 8.39
C LYS A 51 4.96 9.67 7.57
N ALA A 52 6.10 9.85 8.24
CA ALA A 52 7.39 10.07 7.58
C ALA A 52 7.80 8.90 6.67
N ILE A 53 7.41 7.67 7.01
CA ILE A 53 7.71 6.48 6.21
C ILE A 53 6.81 6.43 4.96
N GLY A 54 5.62 7.03 5.00
CA GLY A 54 4.72 7.14 3.84
C GLY A 54 5.36 7.83 2.63
N ALA A 55 6.33 8.72 2.85
CA ALA A 55 7.11 9.34 1.78
C ALA A 55 7.92 8.33 0.94
N SER A 56 8.25 7.16 1.50
CA SER A 56 8.91 6.08 0.76
C SER A 56 8.04 5.43 -0.31
N PHE A 57 6.75 5.78 -0.36
CA PHE A 57 5.76 5.23 -1.30
C PHE A 57 5.21 6.30 -2.26
N HIS A 58 5.91 7.43 -2.41
CA HIS A 58 5.65 8.36 -3.50
C HIS A 58 5.86 7.70 -4.87
N ASP A 59 5.39 8.39 -5.91
CA ASP A 59 5.52 7.95 -7.30
C ASP A 59 6.96 7.58 -7.63
N GLU A 60 7.14 6.42 -8.26
CA GLU A 60 8.45 5.87 -8.59
C GLU A 60 8.43 5.33 -10.03
N PRO A 61 9.34 5.79 -10.91
CA PRO A 61 9.38 5.39 -12.31
C PRO A 61 10.08 4.03 -12.47
N LEU A 62 9.44 2.97 -11.97
CA LEU A 62 9.97 1.60 -11.95
C LEU A 62 10.29 1.05 -13.35
N THR A 63 9.61 1.54 -14.40
CA THR A 63 9.90 1.17 -15.79
C THR A 63 11.32 1.53 -16.22
N LYS A 64 11.88 2.62 -15.69
CA LYS A 64 13.28 3.02 -15.95
C LYS A 64 14.30 2.00 -15.43
N TYR A 65 13.87 1.15 -14.50
CA TYR A 65 14.70 0.11 -13.88
C TYR A 65 14.34 -1.30 -14.38
N GLY A 66 13.69 -1.39 -15.55
CA GLY A 66 13.36 -2.66 -16.21
C GLY A 66 12.08 -3.33 -15.73
N PHE A 67 11.23 -2.64 -14.96
CA PHE A 67 9.94 -3.17 -14.56
C PHE A 67 8.84 -2.86 -15.59
N LEU A 68 7.70 -3.55 -15.47
CA LEU A 68 6.61 -3.47 -16.44
C LEU A 68 5.75 -2.20 -16.31
N VAL A 69 5.72 -1.58 -15.13
CA VAL A 69 4.77 -0.51 -14.79
C VAL A 69 5.36 0.39 -13.72
N ASP A 70 5.09 1.68 -13.82
CA ASP A 70 5.45 2.64 -12.79
C ASP A 70 4.54 2.54 -11.57
N TRP A 71 5.08 2.88 -10.41
CA TRP A 71 4.31 3.02 -9.18
C TRP A 71 3.73 4.43 -9.11
N HIS A 72 2.42 4.53 -8.94
CA HIS A 72 1.74 5.82 -8.82
C HIS A 72 0.72 5.80 -7.68
N VAL A 73 0.76 6.83 -6.83
CA VAL A 73 -0.20 7.07 -5.77
C VAL A 73 -0.82 8.44 -5.99
N LYS A 74 -2.13 8.46 -6.26
CA LYS A 74 -2.83 9.75 -6.39
C LYS A 74 -2.65 10.56 -5.11
N PRO A 75 -2.33 11.87 -5.18
CA PRO A 75 -2.00 12.66 -4.00
C PRO A 75 -3.03 12.58 -2.87
N LYS A 76 -4.34 12.54 -3.20
CA LYS A 76 -5.44 12.40 -2.23
C LYS A 76 -5.45 11.08 -1.45
N TRP A 77 -4.78 10.04 -1.95
CA TRP A 77 -4.71 8.70 -1.32
C TRP A 77 -3.38 8.44 -0.63
N ASN A 78 -2.50 9.44 -0.55
CA ASN A 78 -1.44 9.42 0.44
C ASN A 78 -1.91 10.17 1.70
N LEU A 79 -2.59 9.45 2.61
CA LEU A 79 -3.14 10.01 3.84
C LEU A 79 -2.08 10.40 4.86
N CYS A 80 -0.81 10.03 4.63
CA CYS A 80 0.33 10.53 5.40
C CYS A 80 0.61 12.01 5.11
N ASN A 81 0.28 12.49 3.91
CA ASN A 81 0.43 13.89 3.50
C ASN A 81 -0.81 14.75 3.82
N ALA A 82 -1.94 14.12 4.17
CA ALA A 82 -3.16 14.84 4.47
C ALA A 82 -3.10 15.55 5.84
N PRO A 83 -3.58 16.81 5.93
CA PRO A 83 -3.67 17.54 7.19
C PRO A 83 -4.67 16.86 8.14
N GLY A 84 -4.49 17.08 9.44
CA GLY A 84 -5.34 16.52 10.50
C GLY A 84 -4.80 15.24 11.15
N GLY A 85 -5.49 14.85 12.21
CA GLY A 85 -5.23 13.61 12.96
C GLY A 85 -5.70 12.37 12.22
N ASP A 86 -5.38 11.21 12.78
CA ASP A 86 -5.71 9.91 12.17
C ASP A 86 -7.17 9.48 12.41
N ASN A 87 -7.95 10.28 13.15
CA ASN A 87 -9.35 10.02 13.49
C ASN A 87 -10.35 10.73 12.57
N GLY A 88 -11.46 10.05 12.26
CA GLY A 88 -12.66 10.61 11.61
C GLY A 88 -12.47 10.96 10.14
N GLY A 89 -11.70 12.01 9.83
CA GLY A 89 -11.50 12.50 8.47
C GLY A 89 -10.75 11.51 7.59
N LYS A 90 -9.61 11.01 8.07
CA LYS A 90 -8.82 10.01 7.34
C LYS A 90 -9.53 8.66 7.24
N VAL A 91 -10.28 8.27 8.28
CA VAL A 91 -11.07 7.03 8.28
C VAL A 91 -12.17 7.09 7.20
N LYS A 92 -12.87 8.22 7.06
CA LYS A 92 -13.80 8.45 5.95
C LYS A 92 -13.10 8.41 4.59
N ALA A 93 -11.86 8.92 4.49
CA ALA A 93 -11.07 8.82 3.27
C ALA A 93 -10.70 7.36 2.91
N VAL A 94 -10.47 6.49 3.90
CA VAL A 94 -10.30 5.03 3.66
C VAL A 94 -11.57 4.46 3.03
N ALA A 95 -12.75 4.71 3.60
CA ALA A 95 -14.02 4.23 3.02
C ALA A 95 -14.24 4.76 1.59
N ALA A 96 -13.94 6.05 1.35
CA ALA A 96 -14.02 6.64 0.02
C ALA A 96 -13.04 6.01 -0.98
N PHE A 97 -11.84 5.65 -0.54
CA PHE A 97 -10.89 4.91 -1.36
C PHE A 97 -11.41 3.52 -1.68
N LEU A 98 -11.90 2.76 -0.69
CA LEU A 98 -12.41 1.40 -0.85
C LEU A 98 -13.59 1.30 -1.82
N ALA A 99 -14.40 2.36 -1.92
CA ALA A 99 -15.51 2.49 -2.87
C ALA A 99 -15.08 3.01 -4.26
N SER A 100 -13.83 3.41 -4.44
CA SER A 100 -13.31 3.97 -5.68
C SER A 100 -12.61 2.91 -6.56
N ALA A 101 -12.36 3.26 -7.83
CA ALA A 101 -11.56 2.43 -8.73
C ALA A 101 -10.03 2.67 -8.59
N ASP A 102 -9.63 3.58 -7.70
CA ASP A 102 -8.22 3.94 -7.52
C ASP A 102 -7.45 2.80 -6.83
N LYS A 103 -6.18 2.59 -7.19
CA LYS A 103 -5.50 1.32 -6.95
C LYS A 103 -4.65 1.27 -5.69
N VAL A 104 -4.15 2.40 -5.21
CA VAL A 104 -3.19 2.44 -4.10
C VAL A 104 -3.60 3.48 -3.07
N LEU A 105 -3.58 3.07 -1.80
CA LEU A 105 -3.76 3.91 -0.62
C LEU A 105 -2.53 3.76 0.28
N VAL A 106 -2.04 4.87 0.83
CA VAL A 106 -1.00 4.90 1.86
C VAL A 106 -1.58 5.54 3.11
N CYS A 107 -1.55 4.84 4.24
CA CYS A 107 -2.07 5.33 5.51
C CYS A 107 -1.24 4.83 6.70
N THR A 108 -1.43 5.43 7.87
CA THR A 108 -0.75 4.97 9.10
C THR A 108 -1.43 3.74 9.68
N HIS A 109 -0.71 2.98 10.51
CA HIS A 109 -1.28 1.90 11.32
C HIS A 109 -2.51 2.37 12.11
N ALA A 110 -2.45 3.58 12.68
CA ALA A 110 -3.56 4.15 13.43
C ALA A 110 -4.81 4.35 12.56
N THR A 111 -4.68 5.02 11.40
CA THR A 111 -5.80 5.20 10.47
C THR A 111 -6.38 3.86 10.01
N PHE A 112 -5.52 2.90 9.65
CA PHE A 112 -5.98 1.58 9.23
C PHE A 112 -6.76 0.86 10.34
N ARG A 113 -6.22 0.84 11.56
CA ARG A 113 -6.89 0.23 12.72
C ARG A 113 -8.25 0.87 12.98
N PHE A 114 -8.34 2.20 13.00
CA PHE A 114 -9.61 2.89 13.20
C PHE A 114 -10.63 2.61 12.08
N ALA A 115 -10.16 2.43 10.84
CA ALA A 115 -11.03 2.04 9.74
C ALA A 115 -11.54 0.60 9.89
N VAL A 116 -10.70 -0.34 10.32
CA VAL A 116 -11.11 -1.72 10.63
C VAL A 116 -12.11 -1.73 11.80
N ASP A 117 -11.82 -1.01 12.89
CA ASP A 117 -12.70 -0.90 14.06
C ASP A 117 -14.08 -0.34 13.67
N GLN A 118 -14.13 0.58 12.70
CA GLN A 118 -15.36 1.24 12.28
C GLN A 118 -16.15 0.48 11.20
N PHE A 119 -15.48 -0.17 10.25
CA PHE A 119 -16.12 -0.73 9.06
C PHE A 119 -16.09 -2.26 8.97
N GLY A 120 -15.37 -2.94 9.86
CA GLY A 120 -15.17 -4.39 9.80
C GLY A 120 -14.02 -4.80 8.87
N VAL A 121 -13.54 -6.03 9.02
CA VAL A 121 -12.44 -6.58 8.22
C VAL A 121 -12.89 -6.95 6.81
N GLU A 122 -14.16 -7.31 6.65
CA GLU A 122 -14.78 -7.73 5.39
C GLU A 122 -14.74 -6.62 4.34
N MET A 123 -14.73 -5.35 4.77
CA MET A 123 -14.62 -4.21 3.86
C MET A 123 -13.28 -4.21 3.10
N PHE A 124 -12.28 -4.95 3.57
CA PHE A 124 -10.94 -5.04 2.99
C PHE A 124 -10.73 -6.30 2.13
N ASP A 125 -11.75 -7.14 1.97
CA ASP A 125 -11.65 -8.37 1.16
C ASP A 125 -11.23 -8.07 -0.28
N GLY A 126 -10.47 -9.01 -0.87
CA GLY A 126 -9.98 -8.88 -2.25
C GLY A 126 -8.93 -7.78 -2.46
N ARG A 127 -8.27 -7.32 -1.39
CA ARG A 127 -7.25 -6.26 -1.42
C ARG A 127 -5.96 -6.73 -0.77
N LEU A 128 -4.84 -6.20 -1.26
CA LEU A 128 -3.55 -6.40 -0.62
C LEU A 128 -3.44 -5.48 0.59
N ILE A 129 -3.14 -6.03 1.76
CA ILE A 129 -2.71 -5.27 2.92
C ILE A 129 -1.20 -5.47 3.09
N ALA A 130 -0.45 -4.38 3.02
CA ALA A 130 1.00 -4.36 3.16
C ALA A 130 1.37 -3.54 4.40
N VAL A 131 2.03 -4.18 5.36
CA VAL A 131 2.43 -3.59 6.65
C VAL A 131 3.95 -3.54 6.77
#